data_AF-A0A375YPV3-F1
#
_entry.id   AF-A0A375YPV3-F1
#
_cell.length_a   1.000
_cell.length_b   1.000
_cell.length_c   1.000
_cell.angle_alpha   90.00
_cell.angle_beta   90.00
_cell.angle_gamma   90.00
#
_symmetry.space_group_name_H-M   'P 1'
#
loop_
_entity.id
_entity.type
_entity.pdbx_description
1 polymer ?
#
loop_
_entity_poly.entity_id
_entity_poly.type
_entity_poly.pdbx_seq_one_letter_code
_entity_poly.pdbx_strand_id
1 'polypeptide(L)'
;MGKWPKPAEGSWTEHYPELGTGPVSFRDSISPEFYELEREAVFKRAWLNVGRVEELPRVGSHLTKDIAVAKTSVLVVKGRDGQIRAFHNLCRHRGNKLVWNDFPSQEVKGTCRQFTCKYHGWRYGLDGALTFVQQPGEFFGLDHAEYGLKAVHCDVWNGFIFINFDPEPRQTLRDFLGPMITALDDYPFELMTERYEFEAHNNSNWKIFADAFQEYYHVPSLHSQQVPTEVRQPNATFECGHFQIDGPHRLVSTAGTRRWLLAPEYMYPVERATRSGLVGPWRTPETHQSAGLNPGGIEPWGITNFQIFPNLEILIYHGWYLLYRYWPTSYNTHKFEAYNAFHPARTVRERVEHEVASVVLKEFALQDAGMLGGTQAALEYGLDEPIVDDYPLNDQEILVRHLHHVAVEWVEKYREERDAGRSPVGV
;
A
#
# COMPACT_ATOMS: atom_id res chain seq x y z
N MET A 1 -21.26 -7.75 -27.49
CA MET A 1 -21.50 -6.79 -26.39
C MET A 1 -20.72 -7.32 -25.20
N GLY A 2 -19.94 -6.48 -24.52
CA GLY A 2 -19.24 -6.86 -23.30
C GLY A 2 -20.20 -7.31 -22.21
N LYS A 3 -19.70 -8.04 -21.21
CA LYS A 3 -20.49 -8.51 -20.06
C LYS A 3 -20.99 -7.36 -19.21
N TRP A 4 -20.26 -6.24 -19.19
CA TRP A 4 -20.55 -5.07 -18.37
C TRP A 4 -20.81 -3.83 -19.23
N PRO A 5 -21.65 -2.90 -18.77
CA PRO A 5 -21.84 -1.63 -19.48
C PRO A 5 -20.53 -0.83 -19.46
N LYS A 6 -20.20 -0.23 -20.59
CA LYS A 6 -19.15 0.79 -20.69
C LYS A 6 -19.71 2.17 -20.33
N PRO A 7 -18.85 3.16 -20.04
CA PRO A 7 -19.24 4.56 -19.96
C PRO A 7 -19.93 5.04 -21.24
N ALA A 8 -20.57 6.22 -21.18
CA ALA A 8 -21.35 6.79 -22.28
C ALA A 8 -20.50 7.02 -23.54
N GLU A 9 -19.20 7.25 -23.36
CA GLU A 9 -18.20 7.46 -24.40
C GLU A 9 -17.88 6.18 -25.19
N GLY A 10 -18.16 5.00 -24.62
CA GLY A 10 -18.01 3.69 -25.27
C GLY A 10 -16.77 2.91 -24.82
N SER A 11 -15.81 3.54 -24.14
CA SER A 11 -14.63 2.90 -23.57
C SER A 11 -14.25 3.53 -22.22
N TRP A 12 -13.48 2.82 -21.40
CA TRP A 12 -12.97 3.38 -20.14
C TRP A 12 -11.88 4.43 -20.40
N THR A 13 -11.10 4.26 -21.45
CA THR A 13 -9.99 5.16 -21.79
C THR A 13 -10.51 6.49 -22.33
N GLU A 14 -11.54 6.49 -23.18
CA GLU A 14 -12.16 7.74 -23.66
C GLU A 14 -12.97 8.46 -22.58
N HIS A 15 -13.38 7.76 -21.53
CA HIS A 15 -14.04 8.36 -20.37
C HIS A 15 -13.08 9.25 -19.55
N TYR A 16 -11.76 9.02 -19.63
CA TYR A 16 -10.71 9.82 -18.99
C TYR A 16 -9.77 10.41 -20.06
N PRO A 17 -10.26 11.38 -20.86
CA PRO A 17 -9.56 11.86 -22.05
C PRO A 17 -8.19 12.49 -21.77
N GLU A 18 -7.97 13.02 -20.57
CA GLU A 18 -6.70 13.59 -20.11
C GLU A 18 -5.55 12.57 -20.09
N LEU A 19 -5.86 11.28 -19.97
CA LEU A 19 -4.86 10.21 -19.97
C LEU A 19 -4.43 9.80 -21.39
N GLY A 20 -5.22 10.17 -22.40
CA GLY A 20 -4.99 9.85 -23.81
C GLY A 20 -5.13 8.37 -24.16
N THR A 21 -5.17 8.08 -25.46
CA THR A 21 -5.30 6.71 -26.02
C THR A 21 -4.00 6.19 -26.63
N GLY A 22 -2.97 7.02 -26.69
CA GLY A 22 -1.66 6.66 -27.25
C GLY A 22 -0.91 5.63 -26.39
N PRO A 23 0.19 5.07 -26.90
CA PRO A 23 1.11 4.26 -26.11
C PRO A 23 1.62 4.98 -24.85
N VAL A 24 2.04 4.20 -23.84
CA VAL A 24 2.60 4.68 -22.57
C VAL A 24 4.07 4.29 -22.47
N SER A 25 4.90 5.18 -21.92
CA SER A 25 6.30 4.89 -21.56
C SER A 25 6.39 4.53 -20.08
N PHE A 26 7.23 3.54 -19.77
CA PHE A 26 7.55 3.12 -18.40
C PHE A 26 8.90 3.69 -17.91
N ARG A 27 9.38 4.79 -18.51
CA ARG A 27 10.67 5.42 -18.13
C ARG A 27 10.72 5.88 -16.67
N ASP A 28 9.58 6.26 -16.12
CA ASP A 28 9.37 6.59 -14.71
C ASP A 28 9.66 5.41 -13.76
N SER A 29 9.78 4.20 -14.31
CA SER A 29 9.99 2.94 -13.60
C SER A 29 11.37 2.32 -13.82
N ILE A 30 12.23 2.95 -14.65
CA ILE A 30 13.59 2.46 -14.91
C ILE A 30 14.67 3.53 -14.71
N SER A 31 14.34 4.82 -14.68
CA SER A 31 15.34 5.89 -14.52
C SER A 31 15.74 6.10 -13.05
N PRO A 32 17.04 5.96 -12.70
CA PRO A 32 17.55 6.33 -11.38
C PRO A 32 17.33 7.82 -11.04
N GLU A 33 17.43 8.70 -12.03
CA GLU A 33 17.22 10.14 -11.88
C GLU A 33 15.76 10.47 -11.58
N PHE A 34 14.83 9.81 -12.28
CA PHE A 34 13.40 9.93 -12.00
C PHE A 34 13.09 9.44 -10.59
N TYR A 35 13.64 8.30 -10.18
CA TYR A 35 13.48 7.79 -8.82
C TYR A 35 13.92 8.80 -7.76
N GLU A 36 15.08 9.45 -7.92
CA GLU A 36 15.52 10.44 -6.93
C GLU A 36 14.59 11.67 -6.85
N LEU A 37 13.93 12.04 -7.95
CA LEU A 37 12.90 13.08 -7.93
C LEU A 37 11.57 12.58 -7.33
N GLU A 38 11.15 11.35 -7.67
CA GLU A 38 9.96 10.70 -7.13
C GLU A 38 10.01 10.62 -5.60
N ARG A 39 11.18 10.35 -5.02
CA ARG A 39 11.39 10.37 -3.57
C ARG A 39 10.98 11.70 -2.93
N GLU A 40 11.41 12.81 -3.53
CA GLU A 40 11.15 14.16 -3.01
C GLU A 40 9.74 14.65 -3.36
N ALA A 41 9.28 14.35 -4.57
CA ALA A 41 8.01 14.81 -5.11
C ALA A 41 6.83 14.04 -4.53
N VAL A 42 6.93 12.71 -4.45
CA VAL A 42 5.84 11.81 -4.09
C VAL A 42 5.99 11.36 -2.63
N PHE A 43 7.01 10.56 -2.31
CA PHE A 43 7.06 9.88 -1.01
C PHE A 43 7.34 10.79 0.18
N LYS A 44 7.90 11.98 -0.05
CA LYS A 44 8.05 12.98 1.01
C LYS A 44 6.86 13.93 1.16
N ARG A 45 5.91 13.95 0.21
CA ARG A 45 4.81 14.94 0.19
C ARG A 45 3.42 14.33 0.20
N ALA A 46 3.27 13.08 -0.22
CA ALA A 46 2.04 12.33 -0.12
C ALA A 46 1.84 11.76 1.29
N TRP A 47 0.59 11.46 1.65
CA TRP A 47 0.30 10.70 2.85
C TRP A 47 0.60 9.22 2.61
N LEU A 48 1.43 8.63 3.48
CA LEU A 48 1.89 7.24 3.37
C LEU A 48 1.27 6.39 4.47
N ASN A 49 0.61 5.29 4.12
CA ASN A 49 0.14 4.34 5.13
C ASN A 49 1.31 3.57 5.74
N VAL A 50 1.43 3.57 7.07
CA VAL A 50 2.53 2.92 7.80
C VAL A 50 2.08 1.79 8.72
N GLY A 51 0.77 1.59 8.88
CA GLY A 51 0.22 0.46 9.61
C GLY A 51 -1.21 0.70 10.04
N ARG A 52 -1.66 -0.08 11.02
CA ARG A 52 -2.98 0.06 11.62
C ARG A 52 -2.94 0.26 13.14
N VAL A 53 -4.01 0.83 13.67
CA VAL A 53 -4.15 1.13 15.10
C VAL A 53 -4.10 -0.08 16.01
N GLU A 54 -4.48 -1.27 15.53
CA GLU A 54 -4.45 -2.49 16.35
C GLU A 54 -3.03 -3.07 16.50
N GLU A 55 -2.04 -2.55 15.75
CA GLU A 55 -0.61 -2.76 16.06
C GLU A 55 -0.16 -1.93 17.28
N LEU A 56 -1.00 -0.96 17.70
CA LEU A 56 -0.79 -0.08 18.84
C LEU A 56 -1.91 -0.24 19.90
N PRO A 57 -2.09 -1.45 20.49
CA PRO A 57 -3.29 -1.78 21.26
C PRO A 57 -3.47 -0.97 22.55
N ARG A 58 -2.39 -0.41 23.11
CA ARG A 58 -2.40 0.29 24.40
C ARG A 58 -1.45 1.48 24.42
N VAL A 59 -1.61 2.35 25.41
CA VAL A 59 -0.69 3.47 25.66
C VAL A 59 0.75 2.97 25.73
N GLY A 60 1.65 3.66 25.04
CA GLY A 60 3.07 3.32 24.97
C GLY A 60 3.41 2.21 23.98
N SER A 61 2.41 1.56 23.38
CA SER A 61 2.65 0.71 22.22
C SER A 61 3.27 1.55 21.11
N HIS A 62 4.31 1.01 20.49
CA HIS A 62 5.03 1.66 19.40
C HIS A 62 5.52 0.64 18.38
N LEU A 63 5.75 1.12 17.18
CA LEU A 63 6.46 0.42 16.11
C LEU A 63 7.43 1.38 15.43
N THR A 64 8.45 0.83 14.78
CA THR A 64 9.34 1.60 13.91
C THR A 64 9.16 1.15 12.47
N LYS A 65 9.22 2.08 11.53
CA LYS A 65 9.20 1.79 10.09
C LYS A 65 10.45 2.35 9.43
N ASP A 66 11.20 1.50 8.72
CA ASP A 66 12.38 1.93 7.97
C ASP A 66 11.94 2.21 6.52
N ILE A 67 11.97 3.48 6.12
CA ILE A 67 11.39 3.97 4.86
C ILE A 67 12.55 4.38 3.94
N ALA A 68 13.06 3.40 3.18
CA ALA A 68 14.24 3.54 2.33
C ALA A 68 14.10 4.68 1.31
N VAL A 69 12.94 4.81 0.67
CA VAL A 69 12.60 5.87 -0.28
C VAL A 69 12.68 7.28 0.35
N ALA A 70 12.41 7.41 1.65
CA ALA A 70 12.54 8.68 2.38
C ALA A 70 13.90 8.83 3.10
N LYS A 71 14.82 7.86 2.97
CA LYS A 71 16.15 7.85 3.66
C LYS A 71 16.01 8.03 5.18
N THR A 72 14.94 7.50 5.79
CA THR A 72 14.63 7.75 7.19
C THR A 72 13.99 6.55 7.89
N SER A 73 13.98 6.58 9.22
CA SER A 73 13.25 5.65 10.08
C SER A 73 12.26 6.45 10.90
N VAL A 74 11.02 5.97 11.00
CA VAL A 74 9.93 6.63 11.73
C VAL A 74 9.57 5.78 12.94
N LEU A 75 9.34 6.44 14.08
CA LEU A 75 8.80 5.87 15.29
C LEU A 75 7.33 6.29 15.39
N VAL A 76 6.41 5.32 15.37
CA VAL A 76 4.97 5.55 15.57
C VAL A 76 4.60 5.07 16.97
N VAL A 77 3.86 5.87 17.73
CA VAL A 77 3.54 5.58 19.14
C VAL A 77 2.13 6.03 19.51
N LYS A 78 1.45 5.24 20.36
CA LYS A 78 0.22 5.65 21.04
C LYS A 78 0.54 6.38 22.34
N GLY A 79 0.23 7.67 22.40
CA GLY A 79 0.46 8.55 23.54
C GLY A 79 -0.43 8.26 24.75
N ARG A 80 -0.16 8.92 25.87
CA ARG A 80 -0.95 8.76 27.13
C ARG A 80 -2.36 9.31 27.02
N ASP A 81 -2.55 10.26 26.13
CA ASP A 81 -3.83 10.86 25.75
C ASP A 81 -4.60 10.03 24.71
N GLY A 82 -4.08 8.87 24.31
CA GLY A 82 -4.70 8.01 23.31
C GLY A 82 -4.37 8.38 21.86
N GLN A 83 -3.80 9.56 21.62
CA GLN A 83 -3.44 10.03 20.27
C GLN A 83 -2.24 9.25 19.72
N ILE A 84 -2.30 8.92 18.43
CA ILE A 84 -1.17 8.31 17.71
C ILE A 84 -0.30 9.43 17.14
N ARG A 85 1.02 9.28 17.29
CA ARG A 85 2.02 10.25 16.84
C ARG A 85 3.14 9.56 16.09
N ALA A 86 3.80 10.28 15.20
CA ALA A 86 4.99 9.84 14.52
C ALA A 86 6.16 10.81 14.75
N PHE A 87 7.36 10.26 14.88
CA PHE A 87 8.61 11.01 15.02
C PHE A 87 9.69 10.39 14.15
N HIS A 88 10.68 11.17 13.74
CA HIS A 88 11.92 10.56 13.25
C HIS A 88 12.55 9.72 14.37
N ASN A 89 12.92 8.47 14.06
CA ASN A 89 13.52 7.50 14.99
C ASN A 89 15.00 7.83 15.25
N LEU A 90 15.27 9.06 15.69
CA LEU A 90 16.59 9.65 15.77
C LEU A 90 16.72 10.45 17.07
N CYS A 91 17.70 10.09 17.89
CA CYS A 91 18.04 10.84 19.10
C CYS A 91 18.68 12.19 18.73
N ARG A 92 18.17 13.28 19.30
CA ARG A 92 18.60 14.65 19.02
C ARG A 92 19.98 15.04 19.57
N HIS A 93 20.63 14.18 20.35
CA HIS A 93 21.96 14.45 20.89
C HIS A 93 23.06 14.27 19.82
N ARG A 94 23.23 13.04 19.34
CA ARG A 94 24.29 12.65 18.37
C ARG A 94 23.77 11.72 17.26
N GLY A 95 22.47 11.78 16.97
CA GLY A 95 21.87 11.08 15.83
C GLY A 95 21.69 9.57 15.96
N ASN A 96 21.90 8.98 17.14
CA ASN A 96 21.71 7.54 17.32
C ASN A 96 20.26 7.12 17.01
N LYS A 97 20.06 5.99 16.33
CA LYS A 97 18.72 5.40 16.16
C LYS A 97 18.11 5.20 17.54
N LEU A 98 16.89 5.72 17.76
CA LEU A 98 16.35 5.83 19.11
C LEU A 98 15.81 4.48 19.61
N VAL A 99 15.03 3.81 18.77
CA VAL A 99 14.36 2.54 19.08
C VAL A 99 14.82 1.50 18.06
N TRP A 100 15.50 0.47 18.55
CA TRP A 100 16.03 -0.67 17.79
C TRP A 100 16.38 -1.82 18.75
N ASN A 101 16.56 -3.05 18.26
CA ASN A 101 16.92 -4.25 19.05
C ASN A 101 18.43 -4.53 18.96
N ASP A 102 18.89 -5.75 18.72
CA ASP A 102 20.32 -6.05 18.45
C ASP A 102 20.70 -5.82 16.98
N PHE A 103 19.70 -5.62 16.11
CA PHE A 103 19.84 -5.41 14.67
C PHE A 103 19.30 -4.01 14.30
N PRO A 104 20.16 -2.97 14.24
CA PRO A 104 19.73 -1.59 14.00
C PRO A 104 18.94 -1.37 12.70
N SER A 105 19.10 -2.24 11.71
CA SER A 105 18.39 -2.20 10.42
C SER A 105 17.06 -2.95 10.41
N GLN A 106 16.64 -3.53 11.54
CA GLN A 106 15.35 -4.21 11.64
C GLN A 106 14.31 -3.30 12.29
N GLU A 107 13.10 -3.36 11.76
CA GLU A 107 11.93 -2.77 12.37
C GLU A 107 11.59 -3.46 13.70
N VAL A 108 11.15 -2.68 14.69
CA VAL A 108 10.81 -3.18 16.01
C VAL A 108 9.43 -2.70 16.43
N LYS A 109 8.74 -3.54 17.19
CA LYS A 109 7.48 -3.21 17.87
C LYS A 109 7.58 -3.52 19.35
N GLY A 110 6.91 -2.74 20.18
CA GLY A 110 7.02 -2.89 21.63
C GLY A 110 6.05 -2.03 22.42
N THR A 111 6.27 -1.96 23.73
CA THR A 111 5.55 -1.07 24.63
C THR A 111 6.55 -0.44 25.60
N CYS A 112 6.46 0.87 25.82
CA CYS A 112 7.32 1.57 26.78
C CYS A 112 6.56 2.71 27.49
N ARG A 113 7.10 3.22 28.60
CA ARG A 113 6.57 4.41 29.30
C ARG A 113 7.21 5.72 28.83
N GLN A 114 8.39 5.61 28.22
CA GLN A 114 9.24 6.65 27.66
C GLN A 114 10.30 5.98 26.77
N PHE A 115 10.89 6.72 25.84
CA PHE A 115 12.01 6.24 25.01
C PHE A 115 13.33 6.62 25.66
N THR A 116 14.28 5.70 25.73
CA THR A 116 15.63 5.97 26.26
C THR A 116 16.66 5.64 25.18
N CYS A 117 17.45 6.64 24.79
CA CYS A 117 18.54 6.42 23.84
C CYS A 117 19.61 5.52 24.46
N LYS A 118 19.88 4.38 23.81
CA LYS A 118 20.88 3.39 24.26
C LYS A 118 22.32 3.93 24.33
N TYR A 119 22.61 5.07 23.69
CA TYR A 119 23.97 5.60 23.64
C TYR A 119 24.35 6.40 24.90
N HIS A 120 23.65 7.51 25.18
CA HIS A 120 23.98 8.42 26.30
C HIS A 120 22.82 8.62 27.27
N GLY A 121 21.78 7.79 27.19
CA GLY A 121 20.68 7.79 28.15
C GLY A 121 19.72 8.98 28.10
N TRP A 122 19.75 9.81 27.05
CA TRP A 122 18.73 10.85 26.82
C TRP A 122 17.34 10.21 26.74
N ARG A 123 16.34 10.80 27.40
CA ARG A 123 14.99 10.22 27.51
C ARG A 123 13.93 11.13 26.92
N TYR A 124 13.02 10.55 26.17
CA TYR A 124 11.93 11.25 25.51
C TYR A 124 10.57 10.70 25.99
N GLY A 125 9.62 11.59 26.21
CA GLY A 125 8.23 11.23 26.47
C GLY A 125 7.58 10.55 25.26
N LEU A 126 6.37 10.01 25.45
CA LEU A 126 5.57 9.44 24.34
C LEU A 126 5.02 10.54 23.40
N ASP A 127 5.05 11.79 23.85
CA ASP A 127 4.78 13.01 23.11
C ASP A 127 6.01 13.59 22.41
N GLY A 128 7.17 12.94 22.55
CA GLY A 128 8.45 13.35 21.96
C GLY A 128 9.24 14.38 22.77
N ALA A 129 8.72 14.88 23.90
CA ALA A 129 9.42 15.88 24.70
C ALA A 129 10.72 15.32 25.31
N LEU A 130 11.81 16.09 25.31
CA LEU A 130 13.05 15.70 26.00
C LEU A 130 12.86 15.86 27.52
N THR A 131 12.82 14.73 28.22
CA THR A 131 12.49 14.68 29.66
C THR A 131 13.70 14.51 30.56
N PHE A 132 14.83 14.04 30.02
CA PHE A 132 16.04 13.83 30.80
C PHE A 132 17.29 13.85 29.92
N VAL A 133 18.33 14.50 30.44
CA VAL A 133 19.68 14.56 29.90
C VAL A 133 20.65 14.16 31.00
N GLN A 134 21.68 13.38 30.67
CA GLN A 134 22.75 13.05 31.60
C GLN A 134 23.66 14.27 31.79
N GLN A 135 24.02 14.61 33.04
CA GLN A 135 24.94 15.71 33.37
C GLN A 135 24.57 17.05 32.67
N PRO A 136 23.34 17.58 32.87
CA PRO A 136 22.88 18.78 32.16
C PRO A 136 23.75 20.02 32.40
N GLY A 137 24.47 20.09 33.53
CA GLY A 137 25.38 21.20 33.85
C GLY A 137 26.64 21.29 32.99
N GLU A 138 26.99 20.22 32.25
CA GLU A 138 28.12 20.22 31.30
C GLU A 138 27.72 20.79 29.92
N PHE A 139 26.44 21.07 29.70
CA PHE A 139 25.97 21.68 28.47
C PHE A 139 25.88 23.19 28.60
N PHE A 140 26.41 23.92 27.63
CA PHE A 140 26.31 25.37 27.56
C PHE A 140 24.95 25.77 26.98
N GLY A 141 24.03 26.21 27.84
CA GLY A 141 22.75 26.80 27.42
C GLY A 141 21.78 25.80 26.76
N LEU A 142 21.81 24.52 27.13
CA LEU A 142 20.88 23.53 26.60
C LEU A 142 19.46 23.77 27.13
N ASP A 143 18.55 24.19 26.24
CA ASP A 143 17.12 24.18 26.50
C ASP A 143 16.51 22.86 26.04
N HIS A 144 15.92 22.09 26.96
CA HIS A 144 15.27 20.84 26.62
C HIS A 144 14.10 21.01 25.62
N ALA A 145 13.43 22.16 25.63
CA ALA A 145 12.29 22.42 24.75
C ALA A 145 12.67 22.41 23.26
N GLU A 146 13.91 22.77 22.91
CA GLU A 146 14.39 22.82 21.52
C GLU A 146 14.85 21.43 20.99
N TYR A 147 15.05 20.47 21.90
CA TYR A 147 15.66 19.17 21.61
C TYR A 147 14.72 17.98 21.80
N GLY A 148 13.40 18.21 21.77
CA GLY A 148 12.40 17.13 21.60
C GLY A 148 12.56 16.38 20.27
N LEU A 149 11.97 15.20 20.15
CA LEU A 149 11.98 14.44 18.89
C LEU A 149 11.37 15.26 17.75
N LYS A 150 11.96 15.17 16.55
CA LYS A 150 11.40 15.83 15.36
C LYS A 150 10.15 15.06 14.94
N ALA A 151 9.01 15.74 15.00
CA ALA A 151 7.72 15.17 14.61
C ALA A 151 7.66 14.90 13.10
N VAL A 152 6.91 13.87 12.74
CA VAL A 152 6.43 13.60 11.39
C VAL A 152 4.92 13.73 11.47
N HIS A 153 4.29 14.39 10.50
CA HIS A 153 2.83 14.53 10.50
C HIS A 153 2.19 13.15 10.49
N CYS A 154 1.14 12.97 11.28
CA CYS A 154 0.51 11.68 11.51
C CYS A 154 -0.98 11.88 11.71
N ASP A 155 -1.79 11.12 10.99
CA ASP A 155 -3.24 11.13 11.12
C ASP A 155 -3.80 9.72 10.87
N VAL A 156 -5.03 9.48 11.30
CA VAL A 156 -5.65 8.16 11.28
C VAL A 156 -7.00 8.22 10.60
N TRP A 157 -7.16 7.44 9.54
CA TRP A 157 -8.44 7.24 8.87
C TRP A 157 -8.90 5.79 9.04
N ASN A 158 -10.09 5.58 9.61
CA ASN A 158 -10.73 4.27 9.78
C ASN A 158 -9.77 3.13 10.26
N GLY A 159 -8.92 3.46 11.24
CA GLY A 159 -7.92 2.55 11.80
C GLY A 159 -6.59 2.42 11.02
N PHE A 160 -6.47 3.04 9.86
CA PHE A 160 -5.23 3.13 9.06
C PHE A 160 -4.41 4.35 9.49
N ILE A 161 -3.15 4.12 9.86
CA ILE A 161 -2.22 5.16 10.29
C ILE A 161 -1.46 5.68 9.08
N PHE A 162 -1.56 6.97 8.79
CA PHE A 162 -0.81 7.63 7.73
C PHE A 162 0.19 8.63 8.30
N ILE A 163 1.29 8.83 7.57
CA ILE A 163 2.28 9.87 7.86
C ILE A 163 2.53 10.76 6.65
N ASN A 164 3.00 11.99 6.88
CA ASN A 164 3.48 12.89 5.84
C ASN A 164 4.78 13.57 6.28
N PHE A 165 5.78 13.58 5.39
CA PHE A 165 7.10 14.15 5.68
C PHE A 165 7.23 15.63 5.30
N ASP A 166 6.27 16.17 4.55
CA ASP A 166 6.28 17.58 4.18
C ASP A 166 6.18 18.42 5.46
N PRO A 167 7.10 19.36 5.73
CA PRO A 167 7.02 20.22 6.91
C PRO A 167 5.67 20.95 7.01
N GLU A 168 5.07 21.28 5.86
CA GLU A 168 3.74 21.88 5.74
C GLU A 168 2.91 21.06 4.73
N PRO A 169 2.21 20.00 5.18
CA PRO A 169 1.40 19.18 4.29
C PRO A 169 0.37 20.05 3.57
N ARG A 170 0.35 19.93 2.24
CA ARG A 170 -0.49 20.76 1.35
C ARG A 170 -1.98 20.60 1.59
N GLN A 171 -2.37 19.48 2.19
CA GLN A 171 -3.75 19.11 2.46
C GLN A 171 -3.81 18.15 3.64
N THR A 172 -4.95 18.14 4.33
CA THR A 172 -5.20 17.20 5.41
C THR A 172 -5.25 15.76 4.88
N LEU A 173 -5.13 14.75 5.75
CA LEU A 173 -5.31 13.36 5.33
C LEU A 173 -6.69 13.16 4.70
N ARG A 174 -7.74 13.75 5.27
CA ARG A 174 -9.10 13.58 4.76
C ARG A 174 -9.29 14.18 3.37
N ASP A 175 -8.74 15.36 3.12
CA ASP A 175 -8.76 15.98 1.79
C ASP A 175 -7.94 15.16 0.78
N PHE A 176 -6.85 14.53 1.24
CA PHE A 176 -6.05 13.62 0.41
C PHE A 176 -6.81 12.39 -0.02
N LEU A 177 -7.48 11.71 0.92
CA LEU A 177 -8.24 10.49 0.63
C LEU A 177 -9.40 10.74 -0.35
N GLY A 178 -10.00 11.94 -0.33
CA GLY A 178 -11.06 12.31 -1.27
C GLY A 178 -12.36 11.54 -1.08
N PRO A 179 -13.41 11.88 -1.84
CA PRO A 179 -14.75 11.30 -1.72
C PRO A 179 -14.78 9.79 -2.05
N MET A 180 -13.98 9.32 -3.01
CA MET A 180 -13.96 7.90 -3.36
C MET A 180 -13.54 7.01 -2.18
N ILE A 181 -12.52 7.41 -1.43
CA ILE A 181 -12.03 6.62 -0.29
C ILE A 181 -12.85 6.88 0.97
N THR A 182 -13.22 8.14 1.24
CA THR A 182 -14.06 8.48 2.40
C THR A 182 -15.49 7.94 2.30
N ALA A 183 -15.92 7.46 1.13
CA ALA A 183 -17.14 6.66 1.00
C ALA A 183 -17.05 5.28 1.70
N LEU A 184 -15.89 4.89 2.22
CA LEU A 184 -15.67 3.74 3.11
C LEU A 184 -15.54 4.13 4.60
N ASP A 185 -15.90 5.36 4.99
CA ASP A 185 -15.81 5.83 6.38
C ASP A 185 -16.60 4.95 7.37
N ASP A 186 -17.68 4.29 6.91
CA ASP A 186 -18.52 3.39 7.69
C ASP A 186 -18.15 1.91 7.51
N TYR A 187 -17.15 1.58 6.69
CA TYR A 187 -16.74 0.19 6.49
C TYR A 187 -16.06 -0.32 7.77
N PRO A 188 -16.48 -1.47 8.34
CA PRO A 188 -16.11 -1.86 9.71
C PRO A 188 -14.76 -2.58 9.77
N PHE A 189 -13.67 -1.93 9.30
CA PHE A 189 -12.32 -2.50 9.30
C PHE A 189 -11.87 -2.97 10.68
N GLU A 190 -12.31 -2.31 11.75
CA GLU A 190 -12.00 -2.62 13.15
C GLU A 190 -12.53 -3.96 13.63
N LEU A 191 -13.51 -4.57 12.92
CA LEU A 191 -13.99 -5.91 13.26
C LEU A 191 -13.06 -7.02 12.74
N MET A 192 -12.19 -6.72 11.79
CA MET A 192 -11.31 -7.68 11.10
C MET A 192 -9.89 -7.61 11.69
N THR A 193 -9.74 -8.13 12.90
CA THR A 193 -8.50 -8.01 13.69
C THR A 193 -7.58 -9.22 13.63
N GLU A 194 -8.02 -10.35 13.07
CA GLU A 194 -7.15 -11.50 12.84
C GLU A 194 -6.36 -11.29 11.55
N ARG A 195 -5.03 -11.34 11.65
CA ARG A 195 -4.14 -10.97 10.54
C ARG A 195 -3.15 -12.06 10.19
N TYR A 196 -2.93 -12.21 8.90
CA TYR A 196 -1.86 -13.01 8.32
C TYR A 196 -1.01 -12.11 7.44
N GLU A 197 0.29 -12.10 7.70
CA GLU A 197 1.21 -11.12 7.11
C GLU A 197 2.30 -11.85 6.34
N PHE A 198 2.68 -11.32 5.19
CA PHE A 198 3.89 -11.73 4.49
C PHE A 198 4.59 -10.52 3.88
N GLU A 199 5.91 -10.65 3.73
CA GLU A 199 6.78 -9.64 3.14
C GLU A 199 7.60 -10.27 2.03
N ALA A 200 7.82 -9.54 0.95
CA ALA A 200 8.69 -9.92 -0.15
C ALA A 200 9.61 -8.75 -0.55
N HIS A 201 10.82 -9.08 -0.98
CA HIS A 201 11.73 -8.13 -1.61
C HIS A 201 11.75 -8.43 -3.10
N ASN A 202 11.28 -7.49 -3.90
CA ASN A 202 11.04 -7.67 -5.32
C ASN A 202 12.06 -6.92 -6.15
N ASN A 203 12.51 -7.54 -7.25
CA ASN A 203 13.44 -6.99 -8.22
C ASN A 203 12.69 -6.27 -9.36
N SER A 204 11.71 -5.44 -9.00
CA SER A 204 10.99 -4.57 -9.92
C SER A 204 10.70 -3.22 -9.29
N ASN A 205 10.47 -2.21 -10.12
CA ASN A 205 9.90 -0.94 -9.66
C ASN A 205 8.53 -1.18 -8.99
N TRP A 206 8.23 -0.36 -8.00
CA TRP A 206 6.98 -0.46 -7.26
C TRP A 206 5.74 -0.20 -8.12
N LYS A 207 5.83 0.66 -9.15
CA LYS A 207 4.72 0.99 -10.04
C LYS A 207 4.33 -0.19 -10.92
N ILE A 208 5.33 -0.76 -11.60
CA ILE A 208 5.19 -2.00 -12.38
C ILE A 208 4.58 -3.13 -11.55
N PHE A 209 4.96 -3.21 -10.26
CA PHE A 209 4.39 -4.19 -9.34
C PHE A 209 2.94 -3.89 -8.95
N ALA A 210 2.62 -2.64 -8.68
CA ALA A 210 1.27 -2.21 -8.34
C ALA A 210 0.29 -2.34 -9.52
N ASP A 211 0.75 -2.14 -10.75
CA ASP A 211 -0.06 -2.29 -11.96
C ASP A 211 -0.75 -3.64 -12.05
N ALA A 212 -0.02 -4.72 -11.71
CA ALA A 212 -0.53 -6.09 -11.73
C ALA A 212 -1.71 -6.33 -10.77
N PHE A 213 -2.01 -5.41 -9.85
CA PHE A 213 -3.16 -5.52 -8.95
C PHE A 213 -4.29 -4.56 -9.33
N GLN A 214 -4.09 -3.66 -10.29
CA GLN A 214 -5.09 -2.70 -10.78
C GLN A 214 -5.60 -2.99 -12.20
N GLU A 215 -5.04 -3.99 -12.88
CA GLU A 215 -5.62 -4.62 -14.06
C GLU A 215 -5.81 -6.12 -13.82
N TYR A 216 -6.70 -6.74 -14.62
CA TYR A 216 -6.98 -8.18 -14.52
C TYR A 216 -6.83 -8.89 -15.88
N TYR A 217 -6.15 -8.24 -16.82
CA TYR A 217 -5.91 -8.76 -18.16
C TYR A 217 -4.97 -9.98 -18.12
N HIS A 218 -3.96 -9.97 -17.23
CA HIS A 218 -3.04 -11.10 -17.08
C HIS A 218 -3.67 -12.34 -16.44
N VAL A 219 -4.75 -12.18 -15.66
CA VAL A 219 -5.29 -13.21 -14.75
C VAL A 219 -5.57 -14.55 -15.44
N PRO A 220 -6.26 -14.62 -16.59
CA PRO A 220 -6.53 -15.90 -17.24
C PRO A 220 -5.28 -16.65 -17.68
N SER A 221 -4.23 -15.92 -18.07
CA SER A 221 -2.98 -16.50 -18.60
C SER A 221 -2.01 -16.87 -17.49
N LEU A 222 -1.70 -15.92 -16.60
CA LEU A 222 -0.70 -16.10 -15.55
C LEU A 222 -1.21 -17.04 -14.46
N HIS A 223 -2.45 -16.84 -14.00
CA HIS A 223 -3.05 -17.61 -12.92
C HIS A 223 -3.82 -18.85 -13.41
N SER A 224 -3.46 -19.38 -14.58
CA SER A 224 -4.08 -20.61 -15.11
C SER A 224 -3.91 -21.81 -14.17
N GLN A 225 -2.90 -21.81 -13.30
CA GLN A 225 -2.68 -22.83 -12.29
C GLN A 225 -3.68 -22.80 -11.13
N GLN A 226 -4.71 -21.97 -11.19
CA GLN A 226 -5.69 -21.79 -10.10
C GLN A 226 -6.98 -22.58 -10.32
N VAL A 227 -7.03 -23.27 -11.45
CA VAL A 227 -7.97 -24.35 -11.70
C VAL A 227 -7.19 -25.62 -12.07
N PRO A 228 -7.73 -26.80 -11.72
CA PRO A 228 -7.15 -28.07 -12.13
C PRO A 228 -6.91 -28.14 -13.65
N THR A 229 -5.83 -28.81 -14.04
CA THR A 229 -5.34 -28.86 -15.43
C THR A 229 -6.42 -29.30 -16.41
N GLU A 230 -7.30 -30.20 -15.98
CA GLU A 230 -8.36 -30.83 -16.77
C GLU A 230 -9.44 -29.83 -17.22
N VAL A 231 -9.58 -28.69 -16.54
CA VAL A 231 -10.62 -27.68 -16.81
C VAL A 231 -10.05 -26.33 -17.25
N ARG A 232 -8.73 -26.23 -17.45
CA ARG A 232 -8.09 -24.99 -17.92
C ARG A 232 -8.58 -24.63 -19.32
N GLN A 233 -8.87 -23.35 -19.53
CA GLN A 233 -9.30 -22.81 -20.80
C GLN A 233 -8.20 -21.88 -21.34
N PRO A 234 -7.42 -22.30 -22.35
CA PRO A 234 -6.27 -21.53 -22.84
C PRO A 234 -6.60 -20.12 -23.34
N ASN A 235 -7.83 -19.92 -23.83
CA ASN A 235 -8.32 -18.66 -24.36
C ASN A 235 -9.33 -17.99 -23.42
N ALA A 236 -9.28 -18.29 -22.12
CA ALA A 236 -10.10 -17.60 -21.14
C ALA A 236 -9.80 -16.11 -21.17
N THR A 237 -10.85 -15.31 -21.00
CA THR A 237 -10.76 -13.85 -20.94
C THR A 237 -11.30 -13.38 -19.59
N PHE A 238 -10.87 -12.20 -19.16
CA PHE A 238 -11.38 -11.54 -17.97
C PHE A 238 -11.86 -10.14 -18.34
N GLU A 239 -13.08 -9.81 -17.91
CA GLU A 239 -13.67 -8.48 -18.11
C GLU A 239 -14.01 -7.87 -16.75
N CYS A 240 -13.30 -6.80 -16.39
CA CYS A 240 -13.56 -5.99 -15.21
C CYS A 240 -14.91 -5.27 -15.35
N GLY A 241 -15.60 -5.15 -14.21
CA GLY A 241 -16.94 -4.57 -14.18
C GLY A 241 -16.94 -3.06 -14.19
N HIS A 242 -16.01 -2.45 -13.47
CA HIS A 242 -16.00 -1.01 -13.26
C HIS A 242 -14.61 -0.49 -12.92
N PHE A 243 -14.26 0.68 -13.46
CA PHE A 243 -13.07 1.43 -13.11
C PHE A 243 -13.47 2.85 -12.70
N GLN A 244 -12.84 3.38 -11.67
CA GLN A 244 -13.05 4.75 -11.22
C GLN A 244 -11.73 5.38 -10.81
N ILE A 245 -11.56 6.65 -11.16
CA ILE A 245 -10.41 7.49 -10.80
C ILE A 245 -10.93 8.67 -9.97
N ASP A 246 -10.21 9.03 -8.91
CA ASP A 246 -10.47 10.19 -8.07
C ASP A 246 -9.14 10.83 -7.64
N GLY A 247 -8.75 11.90 -8.34
CA GLY A 247 -7.45 12.55 -8.17
C GLY A 247 -6.29 11.55 -8.38
N PRO A 248 -5.37 11.40 -7.40
CA PRO A 248 -4.27 10.44 -7.51
C PRO A 248 -4.69 9.01 -7.19
N HIS A 249 -5.94 8.79 -6.74
CA HIS A 249 -6.45 7.49 -6.32
C HIS A 249 -7.27 6.84 -7.42
N ARG A 250 -7.43 5.53 -7.31
CA ARG A 250 -8.18 4.73 -8.27
C ARG A 250 -8.78 3.49 -7.64
N LEU A 251 -9.78 2.92 -8.29
CA LEU A 251 -10.34 1.63 -7.93
C LEU A 251 -10.80 0.84 -9.14
N VAL A 252 -10.85 -0.47 -8.96
CA VAL A 252 -11.43 -1.43 -9.91
C VAL A 252 -12.37 -2.38 -9.16
N SER A 253 -13.55 -2.62 -9.71
CA SER A 253 -14.48 -3.65 -9.21
C SER A 253 -14.64 -4.77 -10.23
N THR A 254 -14.54 -6.00 -9.75
CA THR A 254 -14.66 -7.20 -10.59
C THR A 254 -15.77 -8.11 -10.09
N ALA A 255 -16.26 -8.94 -11.01
CA ALA A 255 -17.21 -9.97 -10.67
C ALA A 255 -16.53 -11.19 -10.05
N GLY A 256 -17.22 -11.81 -9.11
CA GLY A 256 -16.70 -12.96 -8.37
C GLY A 256 -17.56 -14.19 -8.57
N THR A 257 -16.97 -15.25 -9.10
CA THR A 257 -17.61 -16.56 -9.05
C THR A 257 -17.46 -17.13 -7.65
N ARG A 258 -18.59 -17.43 -7.02
CA ARG A 258 -18.62 -18.19 -5.77
C ARG A 258 -18.03 -19.57 -6.01
N ARG A 259 -16.78 -19.80 -5.58
CA ARG A 259 -16.01 -21.04 -5.87
C ARG A 259 -16.79 -22.30 -5.50
N TRP A 260 -17.53 -22.26 -4.39
CA TRP A 260 -18.36 -23.37 -3.90
C TRP A 260 -19.61 -23.68 -4.74
N LEU A 261 -19.94 -22.85 -5.73
CA LEU A 261 -21.00 -23.14 -6.71
C LEU A 261 -20.46 -23.85 -7.97
N LEU A 262 -19.13 -23.92 -8.13
CA LEU A 262 -18.51 -24.62 -9.25
C LEU A 262 -18.53 -26.14 -9.03
N ALA A 263 -18.47 -26.88 -10.12
CA ALA A 263 -18.35 -28.32 -10.07
C ALA A 263 -17.00 -28.73 -9.43
N PRO A 264 -16.93 -29.87 -8.71
CA PRO A 264 -15.76 -30.19 -7.89
C PRO A 264 -14.42 -30.31 -8.63
N GLU A 265 -14.45 -30.59 -9.94
CA GLU A 265 -13.31 -30.62 -10.85
C GLU A 265 -12.67 -29.25 -11.12
N TYR A 266 -13.34 -28.15 -10.74
CA TYR A 266 -12.79 -26.79 -10.82
C TYR A 266 -12.06 -26.35 -9.55
N MET A 267 -11.99 -27.20 -8.53
CA MET A 267 -11.45 -26.86 -7.21
C MET A 267 -10.36 -27.84 -6.79
N TYR A 268 -9.32 -27.31 -6.14
CA TYR A 268 -8.31 -28.16 -5.52
C TYR A 268 -8.89 -28.95 -4.34
N PRO A 269 -8.36 -30.16 -4.05
CA PRO A 269 -8.82 -30.96 -2.90
C PRO A 269 -8.77 -30.19 -1.57
N VAL A 270 -7.75 -29.35 -1.37
CA VAL A 270 -7.61 -28.53 -0.16
C VAL A 270 -8.73 -27.49 -0.05
N GLU A 271 -9.16 -26.89 -1.16
CA GLU A 271 -10.24 -25.91 -1.15
C GLU A 271 -11.56 -26.54 -0.70
N ARG A 272 -11.85 -27.76 -1.19
CA ARG A 272 -13.06 -28.49 -0.82
C ARG A 272 -13.02 -29.00 0.63
N ALA A 273 -11.87 -29.51 1.06
CA ALA A 273 -11.70 -30.06 2.41
C ALA A 273 -11.83 -28.97 3.48
N THR A 274 -11.27 -27.79 3.21
CA THR A 274 -11.24 -26.68 4.16
C THR A 274 -12.39 -25.71 3.99
N ARG A 275 -13.04 -25.68 2.82
CA ARG A 275 -14.07 -24.68 2.45
C ARG A 275 -13.51 -23.25 2.42
N SER A 276 -12.29 -23.12 1.90
CA SER A 276 -11.59 -21.85 1.76
C SER A 276 -10.60 -21.92 0.60
N GLY A 277 -10.20 -20.78 0.04
CA GLY A 277 -9.25 -20.74 -1.06
C GLY A 277 -9.02 -19.33 -1.55
N LEU A 278 -8.87 -19.19 -2.87
CA LEU A 278 -8.53 -17.93 -3.54
C LEU A 278 -9.40 -16.74 -3.12
N VAL A 279 -10.72 -16.93 -3.15
CA VAL A 279 -11.69 -15.86 -2.84
C VAL A 279 -12.01 -15.78 -1.34
N GLY A 280 -11.16 -16.37 -0.50
CA GLY A 280 -11.33 -16.47 0.93
C GLY A 280 -12.18 -17.67 1.39
N PRO A 281 -12.56 -17.69 2.68
CA PRO A 281 -13.48 -18.67 3.23
C PRO A 281 -14.83 -18.66 2.53
N TRP A 282 -15.46 -19.82 2.34
CA TRP A 282 -16.79 -19.91 1.72
C TRP A 282 -17.92 -19.43 2.63
N ARG A 283 -17.62 -19.28 3.92
CA ARG A 283 -18.52 -18.72 4.93
C ARG A 283 -17.80 -17.58 5.59
N THR A 284 -18.26 -16.38 5.31
CA THR A 284 -17.81 -15.16 5.96
C THR A 284 -19.01 -14.46 6.59
N PRO A 285 -18.79 -13.60 7.60
CA PRO A 285 -19.84 -12.71 8.07
C PRO A 285 -20.42 -11.89 6.92
N GLU A 286 -21.65 -11.40 7.09
CA GLU A 286 -22.30 -10.55 6.08
C GLU A 286 -21.43 -9.32 5.79
N THR A 287 -21.12 -9.09 4.52
CA THR A 287 -20.33 -7.95 4.07
C THR A 287 -21.12 -6.67 4.32
N HIS A 288 -20.56 -5.77 5.11
CA HIS A 288 -21.11 -4.42 5.25
C HIS A 288 -21.00 -3.68 3.91
N GLN A 289 -22.13 -3.21 3.39
CA GLN A 289 -22.19 -2.50 2.12
C GLN A 289 -22.05 -1.00 2.38
N SER A 290 -20.81 -0.51 2.37
CA SER A 290 -20.50 0.93 2.37
C SER A 290 -20.83 1.56 1.03
N ALA A 291 -21.11 2.86 1.01
CA ALA A 291 -21.42 3.60 -0.22
C ALA A 291 -20.29 3.55 -1.26
N GLY A 292 -19.03 3.45 -0.82
CA GLY A 292 -17.87 3.32 -1.69
C GLY A 292 -17.65 1.91 -2.24
N LEU A 293 -18.33 0.89 -1.71
CA LEU A 293 -18.14 -0.50 -2.11
C LEU A 293 -18.99 -0.85 -3.34
N ASN A 294 -18.39 -1.55 -4.31
CA ASN A 294 -19.06 -1.96 -5.56
C ASN A 294 -19.82 -0.82 -6.30
N PRO A 295 -19.17 0.33 -6.59
CA PRO A 295 -19.84 1.50 -7.19
C PRO A 295 -20.42 1.20 -8.59
N GLY A 296 -19.91 0.17 -9.28
CA GLY A 296 -20.43 -0.31 -10.56
C GLY A 296 -21.68 -1.19 -10.48
N GLY A 297 -22.17 -1.52 -9.28
CA GLY A 297 -23.32 -2.41 -9.10
C GLY A 297 -23.11 -3.80 -9.71
N ILE A 298 -21.88 -4.32 -9.66
CA ILE A 298 -21.50 -5.57 -10.31
C ILE A 298 -22.15 -6.74 -9.59
N GLU A 299 -22.85 -7.61 -10.32
CA GLU A 299 -23.49 -8.81 -9.75
C GLU A 299 -23.24 -10.06 -10.62
N PRO A 300 -22.67 -11.15 -10.07
CA PRO A 300 -22.19 -11.28 -8.69
C PRO A 300 -20.92 -10.46 -8.44
N TRP A 301 -20.91 -9.63 -7.40
CA TRP A 301 -19.73 -8.88 -6.96
C TRP A 301 -18.67 -9.83 -6.40
N GLY A 302 -17.41 -9.61 -6.76
CA GLY A 302 -16.27 -10.39 -6.25
C GLY A 302 -15.40 -9.58 -5.31
N ILE A 303 -14.83 -8.51 -5.86
CA ILE A 303 -13.87 -7.65 -5.19
C ILE A 303 -14.00 -6.22 -5.68
N THR A 304 -13.69 -5.30 -4.77
CA THR A 304 -13.32 -3.92 -5.12
C THR A 304 -11.92 -3.67 -4.58
N ASN A 305 -10.98 -3.39 -5.48
CA ASN A 305 -9.60 -3.01 -5.14
C ASN A 305 -9.49 -1.49 -5.19
N PHE A 306 -9.14 -0.87 -4.07
CA PHE A 306 -8.84 0.56 -3.96
C PHE A 306 -7.33 0.75 -3.90
N GLN A 307 -6.79 1.61 -4.75
CA GLN A 307 -5.42 2.09 -4.59
C GLN A 307 -5.39 3.53 -4.10
N ILE A 308 -4.87 3.68 -2.90
CA ILE A 308 -4.58 4.95 -2.25
C ILE A 308 -3.11 5.24 -2.53
N PHE A 309 -2.89 6.00 -3.60
CA PHE A 309 -1.57 6.46 -4.00
C PHE A 309 -0.80 7.09 -2.83
N PRO A 310 0.52 6.88 -2.71
CA PRO A 310 1.33 6.02 -3.59
C PRO A 310 1.41 4.58 -3.10
N ASN A 311 1.25 4.31 -1.81
CA ASN A 311 1.83 3.12 -1.20
C ASN A 311 0.83 2.12 -0.63
N LEU A 312 -0.48 2.27 -0.83
CA LEU A 312 -1.49 1.42 -0.21
C LEU A 312 -2.52 0.93 -1.22
N GLU A 313 -2.81 -0.37 -1.18
CA GLU A 313 -4.03 -0.95 -1.77
C GLU A 313 -4.87 -1.64 -0.71
N ILE A 314 -6.19 -1.56 -0.87
CA ILE A 314 -7.19 -2.24 -0.04
C ILE A 314 -8.11 -3.02 -0.97
N LEU A 315 -7.99 -4.35 -0.96
CA LEU A 315 -8.85 -5.26 -1.68
C LEU A 315 -9.94 -5.76 -0.75
N ILE A 316 -11.16 -5.29 -0.95
CA ILE A 316 -12.31 -5.69 -0.14
C ILE A 316 -13.00 -6.87 -0.83
N TYR A 317 -13.08 -7.99 -0.11
CA TYR A 317 -13.80 -9.20 -0.48
C TYR A 317 -15.07 -9.31 0.37
N HIS A 318 -15.79 -10.43 0.25
CA HIS A 318 -16.96 -10.70 1.07
C HIS A 318 -16.60 -10.97 2.54
N GLY A 319 -16.72 -9.98 3.42
CA GLY A 319 -16.55 -10.13 4.88
C GLY A 319 -15.10 -10.24 5.36
N TRP A 320 -14.14 -9.90 4.51
CA TRP A 320 -12.71 -9.79 4.83
C TRP A 320 -12.03 -8.84 3.83
N TYR A 321 -10.82 -8.38 4.14
CA TYR A 321 -10.05 -7.58 3.19
C TYR A 321 -8.58 -7.98 3.19
N LEU A 322 -7.92 -7.63 2.09
CA LEU A 322 -6.49 -7.76 1.88
C LEU A 322 -5.91 -6.35 1.70
N LEU A 323 -4.69 -6.16 2.19
CA LEU A 323 -3.99 -4.89 2.13
C LEU A 323 -2.61 -5.13 1.53
N TYR A 324 -2.23 -4.33 0.55
CA TYR A 324 -0.87 -4.29 0.01
C TYR A 324 -0.19 -2.96 0.28
N ARG A 325 1.10 -3.02 0.62
CA ARG A 325 1.96 -1.85 0.72
C ARG A 325 3.23 -1.98 -0.09
N TYR A 326 3.58 -0.89 -0.76
CA TYR A 326 4.75 -0.81 -1.62
C TYR A 326 5.75 0.18 -1.06
N TRP A 327 6.96 -0.29 -0.76
CA TRP A 327 8.04 0.51 -0.20
C TRP A 327 9.25 0.48 -1.13
N PRO A 328 9.43 1.49 -2.00
CA PRO A 328 10.56 1.51 -2.92
C PRO A 328 11.89 1.50 -2.17
N THR A 329 12.83 0.71 -2.67
CA THR A 329 14.20 0.62 -2.15
C THR A 329 15.21 1.15 -3.16
N SER A 330 14.92 1.06 -4.45
CA SER A 330 15.64 1.72 -5.56
C SER A 330 14.66 2.03 -6.71
N TYR A 331 15.19 2.51 -7.84
CA TYR A 331 14.42 2.68 -9.07
C TYR A 331 13.88 1.35 -9.65
N ASN A 332 14.42 0.20 -9.22
CA ASN A 332 14.08 -1.12 -9.77
C ASN A 332 13.93 -2.21 -8.70
N THR A 333 13.83 -1.83 -7.43
CA THR A 333 13.55 -2.76 -6.33
C THR A 333 12.60 -2.12 -5.34
N HIS A 334 11.79 -2.95 -4.69
CA HIS A 334 10.95 -2.50 -3.59
C HIS A 334 10.71 -3.63 -2.59
N LYS A 335 10.30 -3.25 -1.39
CA LYS A 335 9.75 -4.14 -0.37
C LYS A 335 8.23 -4.10 -0.47
N PHE A 336 7.62 -5.28 -0.55
CA PHE A 336 6.18 -5.48 -0.63
C PHE A 336 5.68 -6.11 0.66
N GLU A 337 4.65 -5.53 1.26
CA GLU A 337 4.02 -6.06 2.47
C GLU A 337 2.56 -6.36 2.18
N ALA A 338 2.09 -7.55 2.56
CA ALA A 338 0.73 -7.98 2.34
C ALA A 338 0.08 -8.51 3.62
N TYR A 339 -1.18 -8.13 3.83
CA TYR A 339 -1.93 -8.42 5.06
C TYR A 339 -3.34 -8.89 4.72
N ASN A 340 -3.67 -10.13 5.05
CA ASN A 340 -5.07 -10.57 5.07
C ASN A 340 -5.66 -10.27 6.44
N ALA A 341 -6.84 -9.66 6.45
CA ALA A 341 -7.56 -9.30 7.66
C ALA A 341 -8.95 -9.94 7.67
N PHE A 342 -9.17 -10.80 8.67
CA PHE A 342 -10.41 -11.53 8.88
C PHE A 342 -11.03 -11.14 10.22
N HIS A 343 -12.33 -11.39 10.36
CA HIS A 343 -12.94 -11.46 11.67
C HIS A 343 -12.23 -12.52 12.53
N PRO A 344 -12.08 -12.31 13.85
CA PRO A 344 -11.48 -13.31 14.73
C PRO A 344 -12.16 -14.68 14.65
N ALA A 345 -11.38 -15.71 14.34
CA ALA A 345 -11.82 -17.09 14.34
C ALA A 345 -12.29 -17.50 15.74
N ARG A 346 -13.48 -18.07 15.79
CA ARG A 346 -14.16 -18.59 16.98
C ARG A 346 -13.98 -20.10 17.11
N THR A 347 -13.55 -20.75 16.04
CA THR A 347 -13.33 -22.20 15.98
C THR A 347 -12.01 -22.53 15.30
N VAL A 348 -11.47 -23.72 15.58
CA VAL A 348 -10.29 -24.25 14.86
C VAL A 348 -10.56 -24.33 13.36
N ARG A 349 -11.80 -24.64 12.97
CA ARG A 349 -12.21 -24.70 11.55
C ARG A 349 -12.08 -23.34 10.87
N GLU A 350 -12.62 -22.27 11.45
CA GLU A 350 -12.53 -20.91 10.89
C GLU A 350 -11.06 -20.48 10.78
N ARG A 351 -10.23 -20.79 11.78
CA ARG A 351 -8.80 -20.51 11.70
C ARG A 351 -8.12 -21.24 10.54
N VAL A 352 -8.43 -22.53 10.33
CA VAL A 352 -7.91 -23.29 9.17
C VAL A 352 -8.40 -22.68 7.85
N GLU A 353 -9.65 -22.22 7.80
CA GLU A 353 -10.20 -21.51 6.64
C GLU A 353 -9.41 -20.22 6.34
N HIS A 354 -9.10 -19.39 7.35
CA HIS A 354 -8.29 -18.18 7.18
C HIS A 354 -6.84 -18.48 6.76
N GLU A 355 -6.23 -19.50 7.37
CA GLU A 355 -4.86 -19.92 7.03
C GLU A 355 -4.76 -20.41 5.58
N VAL A 356 -5.72 -21.20 5.10
CA VAL A 356 -5.76 -21.65 3.70
C VAL A 356 -5.97 -20.49 2.74
N ALA A 357 -6.91 -19.58 3.03
CA ALA A 357 -7.12 -18.38 2.21
C ALA A 357 -5.80 -17.59 2.10
N SER A 358 -5.12 -17.38 3.22
CA SER A 358 -3.88 -16.62 3.27
C SER A 358 -2.74 -17.26 2.50
N VAL A 359 -2.60 -18.60 2.59
CA VAL A 359 -1.57 -19.34 1.85
C VAL A 359 -1.84 -19.30 0.35
N VAL A 360 -3.09 -19.46 -0.08
CA VAL A 360 -3.45 -19.40 -1.51
C VAL A 360 -3.24 -18.00 -2.07
N LEU A 361 -3.65 -16.94 -1.36
CA LEU A 361 -3.44 -15.56 -1.80
C LEU A 361 -1.96 -15.20 -1.90
N LYS A 362 -1.13 -15.67 -0.96
CA LYS A 362 0.32 -15.51 -1.05
C LYS A 362 0.88 -16.13 -2.34
N GLU A 363 0.39 -17.30 -2.74
CA GLU A 363 0.81 -17.95 -3.98
C GLU A 363 0.49 -17.10 -5.23
N PHE A 364 -0.66 -16.41 -5.27
CA PHE A 364 -0.99 -15.46 -6.35
C PHE A 364 0.00 -14.31 -6.40
N ALA A 365 0.17 -13.61 -5.27
CA ALA A 365 1.09 -12.49 -5.19
C ALA A 365 2.53 -12.89 -5.58
N LEU A 366 2.93 -14.14 -5.32
CA LEU A 366 4.23 -14.68 -5.74
C LEU A 366 4.30 -15.00 -7.24
N GLN A 367 3.21 -15.41 -7.88
CA GLN A 367 3.15 -15.56 -9.34
C GLN A 367 3.34 -14.21 -10.03
N ASP A 368 2.68 -13.17 -9.52
CA ASP A 368 2.85 -11.79 -10.02
C ASP A 368 4.29 -11.33 -9.80
N ALA A 369 4.80 -11.47 -8.57
CA ALA A 369 6.17 -11.10 -8.23
C ALA A 369 7.23 -11.79 -9.10
N GLY A 370 7.04 -13.08 -9.39
CA GLY A 370 7.95 -13.87 -10.21
C GLY A 370 8.02 -13.39 -11.66
N MET A 371 6.92 -12.86 -12.21
CA MET A 371 6.87 -12.35 -13.58
C MET A 371 7.52 -10.97 -13.72
N LEU A 372 7.26 -10.09 -12.76
CA LEU A 372 7.60 -8.68 -12.90
C LEU A 372 9.08 -8.37 -12.77
N GLY A 373 9.87 -9.26 -12.16
CA GLY A 373 11.33 -9.19 -12.24
C GLY A 373 11.86 -9.38 -13.67
N GLY A 374 11.19 -10.22 -14.47
CA GLY A 374 11.48 -10.37 -15.89
C GLY A 374 11.07 -9.14 -16.70
N THR A 375 9.90 -8.57 -16.41
CA THR A 375 9.45 -7.30 -17.00
C THR A 375 10.44 -6.18 -16.72
N GLN A 376 10.85 -5.98 -15.47
CA GLN A 376 11.84 -4.97 -15.09
C GLN A 376 13.14 -5.16 -15.85
N ALA A 377 13.69 -6.39 -15.86
CA ALA A 377 14.93 -6.67 -16.56
C ALA A 377 14.85 -6.34 -18.05
N ALA A 378 13.72 -6.62 -18.70
CA ALA A 378 13.50 -6.32 -20.10
C ALA A 378 13.33 -4.81 -20.38
N LEU A 379 12.64 -4.08 -19.50
CA LEU A 379 12.50 -2.62 -19.61
C LEU A 379 13.85 -1.90 -19.47
N GLU A 380 14.81 -2.49 -18.75
CA GLU A 380 16.16 -1.95 -18.58
C GLU A 380 17.11 -2.26 -19.76
N TYR A 381 16.68 -3.05 -20.74
CA TYR A 381 17.50 -3.34 -21.92
C TYR A 381 17.73 -2.08 -22.75
N GLY A 382 19.01 -1.68 -22.83
CA GLY A 382 19.39 -0.45 -23.51
C GLY A 382 18.92 0.79 -22.76
N LEU A 383 19.03 0.85 -21.42
CA LEU A 383 18.56 1.96 -20.58
C LEU A 383 18.78 3.38 -21.16
N ASP A 384 19.95 3.63 -21.77
CA ASP A 384 20.28 4.92 -22.40
C ASP A 384 19.64 5.12 -23.79
N GLU A 385 19.43 4.02 -24.52
CA GLU A 385 18.82 3.95 -25.87
C GLU A 385 17.83 2.77 -25.92
N PRO A 386 16.61 2.92 -25.35
CA PRO A 386 15.71 1.81 -25.12
C PRO A 386 15.28 1.16 -26.43
N ILE A 387 15.21 -0.17 -26.43
CA ILE A 387 14.76 -0.95 -27.59
C ILE A 387 13.31 -0.60 -27.96
N VAL A 388 12.46 -0.42 -26.94
CA VAL A 388 11.06 0.01 -27.03
C VAL A 388 10.82 0.96 -25.86
N ASP A 389 10.16 2.09 -26.12
CA ASP A 389 9.81 3.09 -25.09
C ASP A 389 8.30 3.40 -25.06
N ASP A 390 7.53 2.80 -25.96
CA ASP A 390 6.12 3.04 -26.13
C ASP A 390 5.35 1.72 -26.18
N TYR A 391 4.49 1.50 -25.19
CA TYR A 391 3.74 0.27 -25.02
C TYR A 391 2.24 0.52 -25.20
N PRO A 392 1.55 -0.23 -26.07
CA PRO A 392 0.11 -0.12 -26.19
C PRO A 392 -0.55 -0.72 -24.94
N LEU A 393 -1.41 0.05 -24.29
CA LEU A 393 -2.29 -0.42 -23.23
C LEU A 393 -3.72 -0.58 -23.78
N ASN A 394 -4.39 -1.65 -23.38
CA ASN A 394 -5.78 -1.90 -23.72
C ASN A 394 -6.74 -1.14 -22.80
N ASP A 395 -8.02 -1.13 -23.16
CA ASP A 395 -9.03 -0.35 -22.44
C ASP A 395 -9.25 -0.75 -20.96
N GLN A 396 -8.92 -1.98 -20.59
CA GLN A 396 -8.99 -2.47 -19.20
C GLN A 396 -7.72 -2.18 -18.38
N GLU A 397 -6.72 -1.54 -18.99
CA GLU A 397 -5.46 -1.11 -18.37
C GLU A 397 -5.46 0.41 -18.11
N ILE A 398 -6.64 1.04 -18.08
CA ILE A 398 -6.79 2.48 -17.82
C ILE A 398 -6.16 2.92 -16.49
N LEU A 399 -6.16 2.03 -15.49
CA LEU A 399 -5.57 2.30 -14.18
C LEU A 399 -4.04 2.24 -14.17
N VAL A 400 -3.45 1.41 -15.04
CA VAL A 400 -2.00 1.40 -15.29
C VAL A 400 -1.58 2.73 -15.90
N ARG A 401 -2.30 3.18 -16.92
CA ARG A 401 -2.10 4.49 -17.56
C ARG A 401 -2.19 5.63 -16.52
N HIS A 402 -3.19 5.59 -15.64
CA HIS A 402 -3.37 6.57 -14.59
C HIS A 402 -2.19 6.62 -13.60
N LEU A 403 -1.65 5.46 -13.17
CA LEU A 403 -0.51 5.43 -12.24
C LEU A 403 0.70 6.18 -12.78
N HIS A 404 1.10 5.85 -14.01
CA HIS A 404 2.27 6.44 -14.63
C HIS A 404 2.06 7.92 -14.93
N HIS A 405 0.86 8.31 -15.37
CA HIS A 405 0.50 9.72 -15.55
C HIS A 405 0.64 10.51 -14.23
N VAL A 406 0.03 10.03 -13.14
CA VAL A 406 0.07 10.70 -11.83
C VAL A 406 1.49 10.77 -11.27
N ALA A 407 2.28 9.70 -11.37
CA ALA A 407 3.66 9.71 -10.88
C ALA A 407 4.52 10.75 -11.61
N VAL A 408 4.38 10.86 -12.94
CA VAL A 408 5.05 11.87 -13.75
C VAL A 408 4.57 13.27 -13.41
N GLU A 409 3.25 13.49 -13.32
CA GLU A 409 2.67 14.80 -13.01
C GLU A 409 3.17 15.33 -11.65
N TRP A 410 3.23 14.47 -10.63
CA TRP A 410 3.76 14.85 -9.31
C TRP A 410 5.23 15.29 -9.38
N VAL A 411 6.05 14.58 -10.15
CA VAL A 411 7.48 14.90 -10.35
C VAL A 411 7.67 16.18 -11.16
N GLU A 412 6.88 16.39 -12.21
CA GLU A 412 6.93 17.60 -13.03
C GLU A 412 6.53 18.83 -12.22
N LYS A 413 5.41 18.76 -11.50
CA LYS A 413 4.98 19.83 -10.59
C LYS A 413 6.04 20.15 -9.53
N TYR A 414 6.70 19.14 -8.97
CA TYR A 414 7.82 19.34 -8.05
C TYR A 414 8.97 20.12 -8.70
N ARG A 415 9.35 19.76 -9.93
CA ARG A 415 10.41 20.46 -10.68
C ARG A 415 10.05 21.91 -10.93
N GLU A 416 8.83 22.17 -11.40
CA GLU A 416 8.34 23.53 -11.65
C GLU A 416 8.39 24.40 -10.38
N GLU A 417 7.94 23.88 -9.24
CA GLU A 417 7.99 24.60 -7.97
C GLU A 417 9.43 24.91 -7.52
N ARG A 418 10.33 23.92 -7.66
CA ARG A 418 11.75 24.07 -7.33
C ARG A 418 12.41 25.14 -8.22
N ASP A 419 12.14 25.09 -9.52
CA ASP A 419 12.75 25.99 -10.50
C ASP A 419 12.16 27.41 -10.39
N ALA A 420 10.90 27.55 -9.94
CA ALA A 420 10.28 28.83 -9.60
C ALA A 420 10.83 29.48 -8.31
N GLY A 421 11.87 28.92 -7.68
CA GLY A 421 12.48 29.45 -6.46
C GLY A 421 11.59 29.32 -5.23
N ARG A 422 10.49 28.56 -5.30
CA ARG A 422 9.74 28.11 -4.13
C ARG A 422 10.53 26.96 -3.51
N SER A 423 11.67 27.30 -2.93
CA SER A 423 12.47 26.34 -2.18
C SER A 423 11.59 25.77 -1.07
N PRO A 424 11.39 24.44 -0.98
CA PRO A 424 10.85 23.86 0.24
C PRO A 424 11.87 24.20 1.34
N VAL A 425 11.37 24.86 2.38
CA VAL A 425 12.18 25.38 3.48
C VAL A 425 12.94 24.24 4.14
N GLY A 426 14.28 24.32 4.07
CA GLY A 426 15.26 23.99 5.12
C GLY A 426 15.21 22.60 5.79
N VAL A 427 16.34 21.88 5.65
CA VAL A 427 16.78 20.70 6.45
C VAL A 427 16.63 20.91 7.96
#